data_AF-A0A923PL07-F1
#
_entry.id   AF-A0A923PL07-F1
#
_cell.length_a   1.000
_cell.length_b   1.000
_cell.length_c   1.000
_cell.angle_alpha   90.00
_cell.angle_beta   90.00
_cell.angle_gamma   90.00
#
_symmetry.space_group_name_H-M   'P 1'
#
loop_
_entity.id
_entity.type
_entity.pdbx_description
1 polymer ?
#
loop_
_entity_poly.entity_id
_entity_poly.type
_entity_poly.pdbx_seq_one_letter_code
_entity_poly.pdbx_strand_id
1 'polypeptide(L)'
;MKSLLTLLLSLPLWLSAQFVAPSSSPPAETSTEAGYTQLSVSYHRPNVRGRVIFGELLPWGEVWRAGANENTLLKADGEFRVGDSTFRAGTYSLYLIPRRSGDWTWVLNRSTQNWGTQGYQDSKDVLRIPARPIRLPERIETLEYRWMNVRPQSVDLVLEWEWYRVSLTISLPTDEQVADRAASFLNPAQDPKEYYAAARYYLDNKLNLQKAKAWMDRWAAQDEEQFGRLRYQALIEYQLGNEAKGKRLMERSLELAKAAKNTHYIRMNEESLREWSRTPESISPDSLLARSIRYHDPEKQWTAKAHLLQLAESRTDGTVRHTRLSLYPATADFDLYQVRGKDKVQLRFLNGTYSFSHQGRTDISDSTRASLHLDEARTLLLRDYYTYLWGLPMKLEDPGTLLQPTVHRVWYDGREMLEMEVHYTPETGKDIWFFLFDPVTYALAGYRFYHAKDGPGTGEYILLEGEATVNQMKLPARRHWYSTADRLYLGTDEILE
;
A
#
# COMPACT_ATOMS: atom_id res chain seq x y z
N MET A 1 -63.49 -66.02 8.21
CA MET A 1 -63.90 -64.62 7.97
C MET A 1 -64.84 -64.17 9.08
N LYS A 2 -64.44 -63.19 9.89
CA LYS A 2 -65.31 -62.18 10.53
C LYS A 2 -64.37 -61.18 11.22
N SER A 3 -64.18 -60.05 10.56
CA SER A 3 -63.34 -58.92 10.99
C SER A 3 -64.07 -58.12 12.06
N LEU A 4 -63.35 -57.79 13.14
CA LEU A 4 -63.76 -56.81 14.15
C LEU A 4 -63.34 -55.41 13.63
N LEU A 5 -64.30 -54.50 13.51
CA LEU A 5 -64.06 -53.11 13.14
C LEU A 5 -64.05 -52.26 14.42
N THR A 6 -62.87 -51.78 14.82
CA THR A 6 -62.72 -50.86 15.96
C THR A 6 -62.66 -49.43 15.42
N LEU A 7 -63.67 -48.63 15.74
CA LEU A 7 -63.79 -47.22 15.33
C LEU A 7 -62.90 -46.35 16.24
N LEU A 8 -61.80 -45.82 15.71
CA LEU A 8 -60.93 -44.86 16.40
C LEU A 8 -61.56 -43.46 16.35
N LEU A 9 -61.90 -42.90 17.51
CA LEU A 9 -62.36 -41.52 17.66
C LEU A 9 -61.14 -40.59 17.70
N SER A 10 -60.93 -39.79 16.63
CA SER A 10 -59.85 -38.80 16.56
C SER A 10 -60.29 -37.46 17.18
N LEU A 11 -59.75 -37.12 18.35
CA LEU A 11 -59.84 -35.76 18.93
C LEU A 11 -58.74 -34.87 18.34
N PRO A 12 -59.04 -33.63 17.89
CA PRO A 12 -58.03 -32.71 17.41
C PRO A 12 -57.27 -32.09 18.59
N LEU A 13 -55.95 -32.33 18.64
CA LEU A 13 -55.00 -31.62 19.49
C LEU A 13 -54.76 -30.23 18.90
N TRP A 14 -55.23 -29.19 19.60
CA TRP A 14 -54.92 -27.81 19.27
C TRP A 14 -53.50 -27.47 19.76
N LEU A 15 -52.51 -27.45 18.87
CA LEU A 15 -51.23 -26.82 19.15
C LEU A 15 -51.43 -25.30 19.23
N SER A 16 -51.33 -24.72 20.42
CA SER A 16 -51.21 -23.27 20.58
C SER A 16 -49.76 -22.87 20.38
N ALA A 17 -49.43 -22.18 19.29
CA ALA A 17 -48.13 -21.53 19.15
C ALA A 17 -48.05 -20.35 20.13
N GLN A 18 -47.10 -20.38 21.07
CA GLN A 18 -46.85 -19.23 21.95
C GLN A 18 -46.32 -18.05 21.13
N PHE A 19 -46.90 -16.87 21.33
CA PHE A 19 -46.38 -15.62 20.78
C PHE A 19 -45.04 -15.28 21.42
N VAL A 20 -43.96 -15.24 20.62
CA VAL A 20 -42.63 -14.82 21.05
C VAL A 20 -42.38 -13.42 20.52
N ALA A 21 -42.35 -12.43 21.41
CA ALA A 21 -42.00 -11.06 21.06
C ALA A 21 -40.52 -10.95 20.66
N PRO A 22 -40.14 -10.09 19.70
CA PRO A 22 -38.74 -9.86 19.36
C PRO A 22 -37.93 -9.35 20.57
N SER A 23 -36.77 -9.96 20.83
CA SER A 23 -35.87 -9.52 21.92
C SER A 23 -35.35 -8.10 21.66
N SER A 24 -35.30 -7.28 22.71
CA SER A 24 -34.72 -5.93 22.64
C SER A 24 -33.20 -5.92 22.39
N SER A 25 -32.51 -7.02 22.68
CA SER A 25 -31.10 -7.24 22.36
C SER A 25 -30.96 -8.63 21.73
N PRO A 26 -31.14 -8.74 20.41
CA PRO A 26 -31.05 -10.01 19.70
C PRO A 26 -29.67 -10.68 19.93
N PRO A 27 -29.61 -12.02 20.00
CA PRO A 27 -28.34 -12.74 19.97
C PRO A 27 -27.64 -12.55 18.62
N ALA A 28 -26.31 -12.62 18.63
CA ALA A 28 -25.44 -12.61 17.47
C ALA A 28 -24.22 -13.50 17.73
N GLU A 29 -23.67 -14.06 16.65
CA GLU A 29 -22.42 -14.84 16.69
C GLU A 29 -21.60 -14.53 15.44
N THR A 30 -20.29 -14.44 15.59
CA THR A 30 -19.34 -14.35 14.47
C THR A 30 -18.11 -15.22 14.73
N SER A 31 -17.57 -15.81 13.68
CA SER A 31 -16.43 -16.72 13.75
C SER A 31 -15.37 -16.40 12.69
N THR A 32 -14.13 -16.82 12.96
CA THR A 32 -13.01 -16.74 12.01
C THR A 32 -12.08 -17.91 12.23
N GLU A 33 -11.49 -18.41 11.15
CA GLU A 33 -10.30 -19.25 11.22
C GLU A 33 -9.09 -18.32 11.15
N ALA A 34 -8.15 -18.49 12.07
CA ALA A 34 -6.86 -17.83 12.03
C ALA A 34 -5.78 -18.88 12.33
N GLY A 35 -4.74 -18.93 11.50
CA GLY A 35 -3.77 -20.02 11.56
C GLY A 35 -4.43 -21.39 11.37
N TYR A 36 -4.45 -22.20 12.44
CA TYR A 36 -5.15 -23.49 12.50
C TYR A 36 -6.21 -23.56 13.60
N THR A 37 -6.63 -22.41 14.12
CA THR A 37 -7.57 -22.30 15.25
C THR A 37 -8.85 -21.63 14.78
N GLN A 38 -9.99 -22.30 15.00
CA GLN A 38 -11.31 -21.72 14.85
C GLN A 38 -11.66 -20.93 16.12
N LEU A 39 -11.93 -19.64 15.93
CA LEU A 39 -12.39 -18.73 16.97
C LEU A 39 -13.84 -18.33 16.71
N SER A 40 -14.65 -18.22 17.75
CA SER A 40 -15.99 -17.60 17.68
C SER A 40 -16.30 -16.75 18.89
N VAL A 41 -17.15 -15.74 18.69
CA VAL A 41 -17.71 -14.93 19.76
C VAL A 41 -19.24 -14.92 19.65
N SER A 42 -19.92 -15.33 20.72
CA SER A 42 -21.38 -15.27 20.82
C SER A 42 -21.79 -14.25 21.88
N TYR A 43 -22.74 -13.38 21.54
CA TYR A 43 -23.10 -12.22 22.36
C TYR A 43 -24.53 -11.74 22.09
N HIS A 44 -25.03 -10.78 22.87
CA HIS A 44 -26.25 -10.06 22.57
C HIS A 44 -25.95 -8.60 22.29
N ARG A 45 -26.56 -8.05 21.23
CA ARG A 45 -26.26 -6.72 20.69
C ARG A 45 -27.30 -5.66 21.09
N PRO A 46 -27.10 -4.90 22.19
CA PRO A 46 -28.00 -3.80 22.56
C PRO A 46 -27.86 -2.60 21.62
N ASN A 47 -28.93 -1.81 21.51
CA ASN A 47 -28.92 -0.52 20.82
C ASN A 47 -28.69 0.63 21.81
N VAL A 48 -28.08 1.73 21.36
CA VAL A 48 -27.90 2.95 22.18
C VAL A 48 -29.26 3.53 22.58
N ARG A 49 -30.20 3.63 21.62
CA ARG A 49 -31.56 4.17 21.79
C ARG A 49 -31.58 5.57 22.43
N GLY A 50 -30.65 6.43 22.03
CA GLY A 50 -30.53 7.80 22.53
C GLY A 50 -30.10 7.95 23.99
N ARG A 51 -29.67 6.87 24.65
CA ARG A 51 -29.15 6.88 26.03
C ARG A 51 -27.66 7.20 26.04
N VAL A 52 -27.18 7.77 27.15
CA VAL A 52 -25.74 7.83 27.44
C VAL A 52 -25.31 6.45 27.95
N ILE A 53 -24.39 5.79 27.25
CA ILE A 53 -24.02 4.41 27.60
C ILE A 53 -23.01 4.40 28.74
N PHE A 54 -21.82 4.93 28.51
CA PHE A 54 -20.75 4.88 29.51
C PHE A 54 -20.83 6.08 30.46
N GLY A 55 -20.89 5.80 31.77
CA GLY A 55 -21.07 6.79 32.84
C GLY A 55 -22.49 6.93 33.36
N GLU A 56 -23.50 6.44 32.62
CA GLU A 56 -24.90 6.38 33.08
C GLU A 56 -25.42 4.94 33.07
N LEU A 57 -25.71 4.38 31.88
CA LEU A 57 -26.20 3.00 31.79
C LEU A 57 -25.17 1.99 32.31
N LEU A 58 -23.90 2.22 32.00
CA LEU A 58 -22.76 1.43 32.46
C LEU A 58 -21.86 2.33 33.31
N PRO A 59 -21.85 2.15 34.65
CA PRO A 59 -20.97 2.92 35.52
C PRO A 59 -19.49 2.71 35.17
N TRP A 60 -18.70 3.78 35.28
CA TRP A 60 -17.24 3.68 35.13
C TRP A 60 -16.62 2.88 36.28
N GLY A 61 -15.61 2.06 35.97
CA GLY A 61 -14.88 1.26 36.94
C GLY A 61 -15.55 -0.07 37.30
N GLU A 62 -16.77 -0.31 36.84
CA GLU A 62 -17.53 -1.53 37.11
C GLU A 62 -17.35 -2.57 36.00
N VAL A 63 -17.44 -3.84 36.38
CA VAL A 63 -17.37 -4.94 35.41
C VAL A 63 -18.65 -4.95 34.55
N TRP A 64 -18.47 -5.05 33.24
CA TRP A 64 -19.56 -5.19 32.27
C TRP A 64 -19.30 -6.41 31.40
N ARG A 65 -20.35 -7.18 31.10
CA ARG A 65 -20.27 -8.38 30.23
C ARG A 65 -19.98 -8.11 28.74
N ALA A 66 -19.67 -6.87 28.40
CA ALA A 66 -19.39 -6.44 27.03
C ALA A 66 -20.52 -6.79 26.03
N GLY A 67 -21.76 -6.79 26.50
CA GLY A 67 -22.96 -7.20 25.75
C GLY A 67 -24.25 -7.01 26.58
N ALA A 68 -25.34 -7.60 26.12
CA ALA A 68 -26.63 -7.67 26.82
C ALA A 68 -26.98 -9.10 27.29
N ASN A 69 -28.04 -9.27 28.08
CA ASN A 69 -28.53 -10.57 28.59
C ASN A 69 -27.43 -11.49 29.18
N GLU A 70 -27.21 -12.68 28.64
CA GLU A 70 -26.16 -13.65 29.01
C GLU A 70 -24.73 -13.16 28.75
N ASN A 71 -23.74 -13.94 29.17
CA ASN A 71 -22.33 -13.67 28.90
C ASN A 71 -22.02 -13.53 27.40
N THR A 72 -21.14 -12.59 27.06
CA THR A 72 -20.35 -12.67 25.84
C THR A 72 -19.35 -13.80 25.99
N LEU A 73 -19.36 -14.76 25.08
CA LEU A 73 -18.50 -15.95 25.14
C LEU A 73 -17.51 -15.96 23.97
N LEU A 74 -16.22 -16.09 24.29
CA LEU A 74 -15.15 -16.40 23.34
C LEU A 74 -14.89 -17.90 23.36
N LYS A 75 -14.96 -18.54 22.19
CA LYS A 75 -14.67 -19.97 22.02
C LYS A 75 -13.47 -20.14 21.08
N ALA A 76 -12.58 -21.06 21.45
CA ALA A 76 -11.46 -21.50 20.65
C ALA A 76 -11.41 -23.03 20.61
N ASP A 77 -11.17 -23.64 19.45
CA ASP A 77 -10.98 -25.09 19.31
C ASP A 77 -9.51 -25.53 19.49
N GLY A 78 -8.59 -24.57 19.54
CA GLY A 78 -7.15 -24.76 19.72
C GLY A 78 -6.57 -23.86 20.82
N GLU A 79 -5.27 -24.02 21.08
CA GLU A 79 -4.53 -23.13 21.96
C GLU A 79 -4.47 -21.71 21.36
N PHE A 80 -4.60 -20.70 22.23
CA PHE A 80 -4.44 -19.30 21.87
C PHE A 80 -3.77 -18.53 23.01
N ARG A 81 -3.26 -17.35 22.70
CA ARG A 81 -2.55 -16.47 23.64
C ARG A 81 -3.17 -15.09 23.63
N VAL A 82 -3.19 -14.44 24.79
CA VAL A 82 -3.61 -13.04 24.94
C VAL A 82 -2.62 -12.36 25.87
N GLY A 83 -1.92 -11.35 25.35
CA GLY A 83 -0.68 -10.88 25.99
C GLY A 83 0.30 -12.04 26.14
N ASP A 84 0.92 -12.17 27.31
CA ASP A 84 1.87 -13.25 27.62
C ASP A 84 1.20 -14.53 28.15
N SER A 85 -0.14 -14.53 28.28
CA SER A 85 -0.89 -15.65 28.86
C SER A 85 -1.34 -16.62 27.77
N THR A 86 -1.19 -17.93 28.03
CA THR A 86 -1.59 -19.02 27.13
C THR A 86 -2.84 -19.72 27.65
N PHE A 87 -3.80 -19.98 26.76
CA PHE A 87 -5.08 -20.59 27.06
C PHE A 87 -5.31 -21.82 26.17
N ARG A 88 -5.83 -22.89 26.76
CA ARG A 88 -6.22 -24.10 26.03
C ARG A 88 -7.51 -23.85 25.25
N ALA A 89 -7.79 -24.73 24.29
CA ALA A 89 -9.09 -24.84 23.65
C ALA A 89 -10.22 -24.88 24.71
N GLY A 90 -11.30 -24.15 24.47
CA GLY A 90 -12.38 -24.00 25.44
C GLY A 90 -13.25 -22.79 25.18
N THR A 91 -14.12 -22.50 26.14
CA THR A 91 -15.02 -21.34 26.13
C THR A 91 -14.78 -20.50 27.37
N TYR A 92 -14.63 -19.20 27.17
CA TYR A 92 -14.34 -18.21 28.20
C TYR A 92 -15.32 -17.05 28.08
N SER A 93 -15.75 -16.49 29.21
CA SER A 93 -16.55 -15.26 29.21
C SER A 93 -15.66 -14.05 29.04
N LEU A 94 -16.10 -13.12 28.20
CA LEU A 94 -15.51 -11.80 28.05
C LEU A 94 -16.25 -10.78 28.91
N TYR A 95 -15.49 -10.06 29.71
CA TYR A 95 -15.94 -8.87 30.42
C TYR A 95 -15.01 -7.70 30.10
N LEU A 96 -15.52 -6.49 30.30
CA LEU A 96 -14.82 -5.24 30.07
C LEU A 96 -15.09 -4.29 31.24
N ILE A 97 -14.04 -3.65 31.74
CA ILE A 97 -14.14 -2.64 32.79
C ILE A 97 -13.83 -1.27 32.17
N PRO A 98 -14.85 -0.46 31.84
CA PRO A 98 -14.63 0.83 31.22
C PRO A 98 -14.12 1.85 32.25
N ARG A 99 -13.25 2.76 31.83
CA ARG A 99 -12.75 3.88 32.66
C ARG A 99 -13.01 5.22 31.99
N ARG A 100 -13.29 6.24 32.82
CA ARG A 100 -13.52 7.62 32.38
C ARG A 100 -12.27 8.25 31.73
N SER A 101 -11.09 7.87 32.21
CA SER A 101 -9.80 8.27 31.67
C SER A 101 -8.83 7.09 31.71
N GLY A 102 -7.92 7.05 30.73
CA GLY A 102 -6.94 5.97 30.58
C GLY A 102 -7.52 4.71 29.93
N ASP A 103 -6.81 3.61 30.11
CA ASP A 103 -7.16 2.34 29.49
C ASP A 103 -8.34 1.66 30.20
N TRP A 104 -9.16 0.97 29.41
CA TRP A 104 -10.14 0.02 29.90
C TRP A 104 -9.44 -1.31 30.21
N THR A 105 -10.17 -2.29 30.72
CA THR A 105 -9.59 -3.60 31.02
C THR A 105 -10.45 -4.71 30.46
N TRP A 106 -9.92 -5.48 29.51
CA TRP A 106 -10.50 -6.76 29.12
C TRP A 106 -10.26 -7.78 30.21
N VAL A 107 -11.26 -8.61 30.47
CA VAL A 107 -11.23 -9.66 31.46
C VAL A 107 -11.73 -10.96 30.82
N LEU A 108 -10.95 -12.03 30.93
CA LEU A 108 -11.38 -13.39 30.58
C LEU A 108 -11.71 -14.13 31.88
N ASN A 109 -12.87 -14.78 31.92
CA ASN A 109 -13.37 -15.47 33.10
C ASN A 109 -13.85 -16.89 32.76
N ARG A 110 -13.68 -17.85 33.69
CA ARG A 110 -14.08 -19.27 33.48
C ARG A 110 -15.58 -19.54 33.64
N SER A 111 -16.36 -18.66 34.25
CA SER A 111 -17.82 -18.83 34.37
C SER A 111 -18.52 -18.42 33.08
N THR A 112 -19.21 -19.34 32.43
CA THR A 112 -19.82 -19.15 31.09
C THR A 112 -21.36 -19.15 31.06
N GLN A 113 -22.01 -19.26 32.22
CA GLN A 113 -23.47 -19.44 32.33
C GLN A 113 -24.15 -18.31 33.11
N ASN A 114 -23.51 -17.16 33.25
CA ASN A 114 -24.06 -16.04 34.02
C ASN A 114 -25.05 -15.22 33.18
N TRP A 115 -26.12 -14.77 33.83
CA TRP A 115 -26.96 -13.70 33.30
C TRP A 115 -26.41 -12.35 33.74
N GLY A 116 -26.06 -11.49 32.79
CA GLY A 116 -25.52 -10.19 33.16
C GLY A 116 -24.13 -10.30 33.79
N THR A 117 -23.96 -9.62 34.91
CA THR A 117 -22.84 -9.77 35.85
C THR A 117 -23.26 -10.52 37.12
N GLN A 118 -24.49 -11.04 37.17
CA GLN A 118 -24.98 -11.81 38.32
C GLN A 118 -24.22 -13.14 38.38
N GLY A 119 -23.53 -13.40 39.49
CA GLY A 119 -22.66 -14.56 39.63
C GLY A 119 -21.24 -14.37 39.08
N TYR A 120 -20.87 -13.15 38.70
CA TYR A 120 -19.47 -12.80 38.45
C TYR A 120 -18.64 -12.97 39.74
N GLN A 121 -17.49 -13.62 39.61
CA GLN A 121 -16.52 -13.84 40.69
C GLN A 121 -15.13 -13.53 40.13
N ASP A 122 -14.47 -12.55 40.75
CA ASP A 122 -13.10 -12.13 40.42
C ASP A 122 -12.08 -13.27 40.54
N SER A 123 -12.28 -14.18 41.50
CA SER A 123 -11.48 -15.40 41.69
C SER A 123 -11.49 -16.35 40.50
N LYS A 124 -12.41 -16.17 39.55
CA LYS A 124 -12.50 -16.95 38.30
C LYS A 124 -11.95 -16.22 37.08
N ASP A 125 -11.44 -14.99 37.26
CA ASP A 125 -10.71 -14.29 36.22
C ASP A 125 -9.40 -15.03 35.94
N VAL A 126 -9.16 -15.33 34.67
CA VAL A 126 -7.92 -15.94 34.19
C VAL A 126 -7.02 -14.93 33.48
N LEU A 127 -7.54 -13.76 33.16
CA LEU A 127 -6.79 -12.65 32.57
C LEU A 127 -7.45 -11.33 32.91
N ARG A 128 -6.63 -10.32 33.18
CA ARG A 128 -6.98 -8.91 33.09
C ARG A 128 -5.91 -8.20 32.29
N ILE A 129 -6.28 -7.57 31.18
CA ILE A 129 -5.32 -6.92 30.28
C ILE A 129 -5.80 -5.52 29.91
N PRO A 130 -4.94 -4.49 29.95
CA PRO A 130 -5.32 -3.14 29.55
C PRO A 130 -5.72 -3.12 28.07
N ALA A 131 -6.73 -2.31 27.77
CA ALA A 131 -7.28 -2.14 26.44
C ALA A 131 -7.55 -0.66 26.21
N ARG A 132 -6.80 -0.05 25.29
CA ARG A 132 -6.95 1.38 25.01
C ARG A 132 -8.24 1.62 24.21
N PRO A 133 -9.23 2.34 24.75
CA PRO A 133 -10.43 2.68 23.99
C PRO A 133 -10.08 3.75 22.94
N ILE A 134 -10.55 3.55 21.71
CA ILE A 134 -10.45 4.53 20.63
C ILE A 134 -11.81 5.19 20.46
N ARG A 135 -11.84 6.52 20.46
CA ARG A 135 -13.06 7.26 20.14
C ARG A 135 -13.28 7.26 18.62
N LEU A 136 -14.44 6.80 18.19
CA LEU A 136 -14.85 6.74 16.78
C LEU A 136 -15.37 8.11 16.30
N PRO A 137 -15.19 8.44 15.01
CA PRO A 137 -15.71 9.66 14.41
C PRO A 137 -17.24 9.61 14.19
N GLU A 138 -17.81 8.41 14.09
CA GLU A 138 -19.23 8.16 13.90
C GLU A 138 -19.78 7.31 15.04
N ARG A 139 -21.05 7.56 15.40
CA ARG A 139 -21.73 6.83 16.47
C ARG A 139 -22.26 5.49 15.97
N ILE A 140 -21.90 4.41 16.65
CA ILE A 140 -22.37 3.05 16.39
C ILE A 140 -23.61 2.76 17.25
N GLU A 141 -24.77 2.64 16.59
CA GLU A 141 -26.05 2.46 17.27
C GLU A 141 -26.20 1.08 17.92
N THR A 142 -25.78 0.02 17.25
CA THR A 142 -25.91 -1.38 17.72
C THR A 142 -24.54 -1.93 18.07
N LEU A 143 -24.37 -2.48 19.28
CA LEU A 143 -23.11 -3.10 19.68
C LEU A 143 -22.75 -4.23 18.71
N GLU A 144 -21.52 -4.22 18.21
CA GLU A 144 -21.05 -5.23 17.26
C GLU A 144 -19.65 -5.72 17.63
N TYR A 145 -19.42 -7.02 17.40
CA TYR A 145 -18.10 -7.62 17.43
C TYR A 145 -17.61 -7.96 16.02
N ARG A 146 -16.34 -7.70 15.74
CA ARG A 146 -15.71 -8.02 14.46
C ARG A 146 -14.34 -8.66 14.66
N TRP A 147 -14.01 -9.57 13.76
CA TRP A 147 -12.65 -10.09 13.60
C TRP A 147 -11.90 -9.20 12.61
N MET A 148 -10.82 -8.57 13.06
CA MET A 148 -10.01 -7.66 12.25
C MET A 148 -8.54 -8.08 12.27
N ASN A 149 -7.77 -7.59 11.29
CA ASN A 149 -6.33 -7.84 11.20
C ASN A 149 -5.95 -9.33 11.29
N VAL A 150 -6.76 -10.19 10.65
CA VAL A 150 -6.53 -11.65 10.61
C VAL A 150 -5.20 -11.92 9.90
N ARG A 151 -4.25 -12.49 10.64
CA ARG A 151 -2.91 -12.90 10.21
C ARG A 151 -2.71 -14.37 10.58
N PRO A 152 -1.70 -15.05 10.00
CA PRO A 152 -1.44 -16.43 10.35
C PRO A 152 -1.24 -16.68 11.85
N GLN A 153 -0.60 -15.75 12.56
CA GLN A 153 -0.26 -15.90 13.98
C GLN A 153 -1.09 -15.02 14.92
N SER A 154 -2.01 -14.20 14.41
CA SER A 154 -2.78 -13.31 15.27
C SER A 154 -4.08 -12.82 14.63
N VAL A 155 -5.01 -12.39 15.47
CA VAL A 155 -6.26 -11.75 15.07
C VAL A 155 -6.71 -10.79 16.16
N ASP A 156 -7.36 -9.69 15.78
CA ASP A 156 -7.98 -8.78 16.72
C ASP A 156 -9.49 -9.04 16.82
N LEU A 157 -9.97 -9.33 18.02
CA LEU A 157 -11.39 -9.26 18.34
C LEU A 157 -11.74 -7.83 18.73
N VAL A 158 -12.60 -7.17 17.94
CA VAL A 158 -12.91 -5.75 18.10
C VAL A 158 -14.36 -5.59 18.53
N LEU A 159 -14.59 -4.91 19.65
CA LEU A 159 -15.90 -4.42 20.07
C LEU A 159 -16.07 -2.97 19.60
N GLU A 160 -17.21 -2.66 18.98
CA GLU A 160 -17.62 -1.30 18.67
C GLU A 160 -19.03 -1.01 19.20
N TRP A 161 -19.18 0.05 19.98
CA TRP A 161 -20.50 0.51 20.41
C TRP A 161 -20.48 1.98 20.84
N GLU A 162 -21.56 2.70 20.54
CA GLU A 162 -21.71 4.12 20.79
C GLU A 162 -20.56 4.91 20.15
N TRP A 163 -19.61 5.44 20.91
CA TRP A 163 -18.46 6.20 20.40
C TRP A 163 -17.13 5.47 20.53
N TYR A 164 -17.13 4.20 20.96
CA TYR A 164 -15.90 3.53 21.36
C TYR A 164 -15.65 2.26 20.57
N ARG A 165 -14.39 2.10 20.16
CA ARG A 165 -13.80 0.86 19.68
C ARG A 165 -12.79 0.36 20.70
N VAL A 166 -12.87 -0.92 21.05
CA VAL A 166 -11.92 -1.57 21.96
C VAL A 166 -11.50 -2.91 21.36
N SER A 167 -10.20 -3.12 21.21
CA SER A 167 -9.65 -4.33 20.59
C SER A 167 -9.02 -5.27 21.63
N LEU A 168 -9.12 -6.57 21.37
CA LEU A 168 -8.43 -7.64 22.07
C LEU A 168 -7.60 -8.43 21.05
N THR A 169 -6.27 -8.29 21.09
CA THR A 169 -5.39 -9.06 20.21
C THR A 169 -5.19 -10.47 20.75
N ILE A 170 -5.49 -11.45 19.92
CA ILE A 170 -5.31 -12.87 20.17
C ILE A 170 -4.15 -13.35 19.29
N SER A 171 -3.13 -13.96 19.90
CA SER A 171 -2.01 -14.59 19.20
C SER A 171 -2.18 -16.10 19.17
N LEU A 172 -1.60 -16.76 18.17
CA LEU A 172 -1.78 -18.18 17.90
C LEU A 172 -0.42 -18.87 17.76
N PRO A 173 -0.29 -20.13 18.20
CA PRO A 173 0.96 -20.90 18.09
C PRO A 173 1.18 -21.46 16.68
N THR A 174 0.80 -20.72 15.64
CA THR A 174 0.72 -21.25 14.27
C THR A 174 2.08 -21.65 13.72
N ASP A 175 3.16 -20.94 14.05
CA ASP A 175 4.51 -21.34 13.64
C ASP A 175 4.94 -22.68 14.26
N GLU A 176 4.64 -22.89 15.55
CA GLU A 176 4.90 -24.14 16.27
C GLU A 176 4.10 -25.27 15.61
N GLN A 177 2.80 -25.03 15.36
CA GLN A 177 1.93 -25.98 14.68
C GLN A 177 2.38 -26.28 13.24
N VAL A 178 2.85 -25.28 12.48
CA VAL A 178 3.42 -25.48 11.14
C VAL A 178 4.72 -26.27 11.24
N ALA A 179 5.60 -25.97 12.19
CA ALA A 179 6.85 -26.69 12.38
C ALA A 179 6.62 -28.16 12.80
N ASP A 180 5.66 -28.41 13.70
CA ASP A 180 5.27 -29.73 14.18
C ASP A 180 4.57 -30.53 13.08
N ARG A 181 3.67 -29.90 12.31
CA ARG A 181 3.08 -30.50 11.11
C ARG A 181 4.18 -30.81 10.09
N ALA A 182 5.03 -29.84 9.75
CA ALA A 182 6.12 -30.04 8.79
C ALA A 182 7.12 -31.13 9.24
N ALA A 183 7.35 -31.30 10.54
CA ALA A 183 8.13 -32.39 11.11
C ALA A 183 7.40 -33.75 11.03
N SER A 184 6.07 -33.75 11.18
CA SER A 184 5.23 -34.93 11.00
C SER A 184 5.07 -35.33 9.52
N PHE A 185 5.14 -34.38 8.60
CA PHE A 185 5.14 -34.54 7.13
C PHE A 185 6.55 -34.81 6.55
N LEU A 186 7.50 -35.28 7.37
CA LEU A 186 8.71 -35.95 6.87
C LEU A 186 8.41 -37.25 6.11
N ASN A 187 7.16 -37.72 6.12
CA ASN A 187 6.64 -38.74 5.21
C ASN A 187 6.03 -38.03 3.98
N PRO A 188 6.38 -38.42 2.75
CA PRO A 188 6.14 -37.62 1.55
C PRO A 188 4.67 -37.24 1.41
N ALA A 189 4.42 -35.94 1.25
CA ALA A 189 3.09 -35.41 0.99
C ALA A 189 2.49 -36.10 -0.23
N GLN A 190 1.23 -36.54 -0.13
CA GLN A 190 0.51 -37.17 -1.24
C GLN A 190 0.20 -36.16 -2.37
N ASP A 191 0.19 -34.85 -2.07
CA ASP A 191 0.00 -33.76 -3.04
C ASP A 191 1.24 -32.85 -3.12
N PRO A 192 1.90 -32.75 -4.29
CA PRO A 192 3.05 -31.86 -4.51
C PRO A 192 2.78 -30.39 -4.16
N LYS A 193 1.52 -29.94 -4.21
CA LYS A 193 1.13 -28.54 -3.88
C LYS A 193 1.32 -28.19 -2.41
N GLU A 194 1.32 -29.17 -1.51
CA GLU A 194 1.54 -28.94 -0.07
C GLU A 194 2.98 -28.46 0.20
N TYR A 195 3.96 -28.94 -0.57
CA TYR A 195 5.34 -28.47 -0.49
C TYR A 195 5.47 -26.98 -0.83
N TYR A 196 4.73 -26.53 -1.85
CA TYR A 196 4.70 -25.11 -2.20
C TYR A 196 4.09 -24.26 -1.10
N ALA A 197 2.95 -24.67 -0.53
CA ALA A 197 2.30 -23.95 0.55
C ALA A 197 3.20 -23.83 1.78
N ALA A 198 3.88 -24.92 2.15
CA ALA A 198 4.87 -24.91 3.23
C ALA A 198 6.04 -23.96 2.92
N ALA A 199 6.65 -24.06 1.75
CA ALA A 199 7.77 -23.20 1.36
C ALA A 199 7.39 -21.71 1.39
N ARG A 200 6.20 -21.36 0.88
CA ARG A 200 5.66 -19.99 0.91
C ARG A 200 5.46 -19.51 2.34
N TYR A 201 4.89 -20.33 3.23
CA TYR A 201 4.71 -19.96 4.63
C TYR A 201 6.03 -19.63 5.32
N TYR A 202 7.04 -20.48 5.14
CA TYR A 202 8.37 -20.24 5.73
C TYR A 202 9.03 -18.98 5.18
N LEU A 203 8.88 -18.70 3.88
CA LEU A 203 9.41 -17.49 3.26
C LEU A 203 8.68 -16.22 3.75
N ASP A 204 7.35 -16.21 3.69
CA ASP A 204 6.53 -15.03 3.99
C ASP A 204 6.59 -14.62 5.46
N ASN A 205 6.73 -15.60 6.37
CA ASN A 205 6.86 -15.36 7.80
C ASN A 205 8.33 -15.26 8.26
N LYS A 206 9.29 -15.19 7.33
CA LYS A 206 10.74 -15.05 7.60
C LYS A 206 11.28 -16.10 8.57
N LEU A 207 10.81 -17.34 8.42
CA LEU A 207 11.24 -18.48 9.21
C LEU A 207 12.52 -19.09 8.62
N ASN A 208 12.81 -20.35 8.95
CA ASN A 208 14.00 -21.05 8.45
C ASN A 208 13.97 -21.21 6.92
N LEU A 209 14.74 -20.36 6.22
CA LEU A 209 14.83 -20.36 4.76
C LEU A 209 15.45 -21.64 4.17
N GLN A 210 16.28 -22.37 4.92
CA GLN A 210 16.80 -23.67 4.47
C GLN A 210 15.67 -24.72 4.39
N LYS A 211 14.70 -24.67 5.31
CA LYS A 211 13.49 -25.50 5.21
C LYS A 211 12.62 -25.08 4.02
N ALA A 212 12.41 -23.77 3.84
CA ALA A 212 11.67 -23.25 2.67
C ALA A 212 12.28 -23.76 1.35
N LYS A 213 13.62 -23.68 1.24
CA LYS A 213 14.39 -24.20 0.12
C LYS A 213 14.16 -25.69 -0.10
N ALA A 214 14.31 -26.51 0.96
CA ALA A 214 14.15 -27.96 0.84
C ALA A 214 12.75 -28.36 0.33
N TRP A 215 11.69 -27.67 0.80
CA TRP A 215 10.32 -27.90 0.32
C TRP A 215 10.15 -27.49 -1.14
N MET A 216 10.67 -26.32 -1.50
CA MET A 216 10.57 -25.82 -2.88
C MET A 216 11.35 -26.69 -3.88
N ASP A 217 12.52 -27.20 -3.49
CA ASP A 217 13.32 -28.12 -4.31
C ASP A 217 12.62 -29.48 -4.48
N ARG A 218 11.93 -29.98 -3.44
CA ARG A 218 11.11 -31.21 -3.54
C ARG A 218 9.95 -31.03 -4.51
N TRP A 219 9.24 -29.91 -4.45
CA TRP A 219 8.19 -29.62 -5.42
C TRP A 219 8.75 -29.50 -6.84
N ALA A 220 9.90 -28.82 -7.00
CA ALA A 220 10.55 -28.65 -8.30
C ALA A 220 10.96 -29.97 -8.97
N ALA A 221 11.18 -31.04 -8.20
CA ALA A 221 11.52 -32.35 -8.74
C ALA A 221 10.31 -33.12 -9.32
N GLN A 222 9.08 -32.70 -9.03
CA GLN A 222 7.86 -33.45 -9.37
C GLN A 222 6.99 -32.78 -10.43
N ASP A 223 7.26 -31.52 -10.78
CA ASP A 223 6.35 -30.68 -11.57
C ASP A 223 7.13 -29.81 -12.57
N GLU A 224 6.48 -29.41 -13.66
CA GLU A 224 7.07 -28.58 -14.72
C GLU A 224 7.44 -27.18 -14.22
N GLU A 225 8.30 -26.48 -14.97
CA GLU A 225 8.67 -25.10 -14.64
C GLU A 225 7.46 -24.17 -14.67
N GLN A 226 7.19 -23.52 -13.54
CA GLN A 226 6.13 -22.52 -13.40
C GLN A 226 6.76 -21.19 -12.99
N PHE A 227 6.35 -20.08 -13.61
CA PHE A 227 6.90 -18.75 -13.29
C PHE A 227 6.75 -18.43 -11.80
N GLY A 228 5.62 -18.79 -11.18
CA GLY A 228 5.38 -18.60 -9.75
C GLY A 228 6.40 -19.33 -8.88
N ARG A 229 6.64 -20.62 -9.16
CA ARG A 229 7.65 -21.42 -8.45
C ARG A 229 9.02 -20.79 -8.54
N LEU A 230 9.48 -20.50 -9.76
CA LEU A 230 10.82 -19.99 -10.00
C LEU A 230 11.04 -18.63 -9.32
N ARG A 231 10.01 -17.78 -9.27
CA ARG A 231 10.07 -16.51 -8.52
C ARG A 231 10.39 -16.77 -7.05
N TYR A 232 9.65 -17.66 -6.40
CA TYR A 232 9.84 -17.88 -4.97
C TYR A 232 11.12 -18.68 -4.68
N GLN A 233 11.54 -19.59 -5.55
CA GLN A 233 12.88 -20.18 -5.50
C GLN A 233 13.96 -19.11 -5.58
N ALA A 234 13.82 -18.16 -6.51
CA ALA A 234 14.76 -17.06 -6.66
C ALA A 234 14.86 -16.21 -5.39
N LEU A 235 13.73 -15.82 -4.80
CA LEU A 235 13.69 -15.06 -3.55
C LEU A 235 14.40 -15.81 -2.40
N ILE A 236 14.10 -17.11 -2.23
CA ILE A 236 14.73 -17.95 -1.20
C ILE A 236 16.24 -18.03 -1.40
N GLU A 237 16.69 -18.35 -2.62
CA GLU A 237 18.11 -18.48 -2.94
C GLU A 237 18.84 -17.15 -2.76
N TYR A 238 18.24 -16.04 -3.18
CA TYR A 238 18.81 -14.71 -3.01
C TYR A 238 18.96 -14.34 -1.52
N GLN A 239 17.93 -14.56 -0.70
CA GLN A 239 17.98 -14.29 0.74
C GLN A 239 18.93 -15.22 1.51
N LEU A 240 19.23 -16.40 0.96
CA LEU A 240 20.25 -17.31 1.48
C LEU A 240 21.69 -16.91 1.06
N GLY A 241 21.86 -15.81 0.31
CA GLY A 241 23.15 -15.33 -0.17
C GLY A 241 23.59 -15.94 -1.51
N ASN A 242 22.78 -16.80 -2.13
CA ASN A 242 23.06 -17.37 -3.45
C ASN A 242 22.60 -16.42 -4.56
N GLU A 243 23.04 -15.16 -4.52
CA GLU A 243 22.51 -14.07 -5.35
C GLU A 243 22.54 -14.38 -6.86
N ALA A 244 23.64 -14.92 -7.37
CA ALA A 244 23.76 -15.29 -8.79
C ALA A 244 22.74 -16.34 -9.21
N LYS A 245 22.43 -17.30 -8.33
CA LYS A 245 21.39 -18.31 -8.59
C LYS A 245 20.00 -17.68 -8.48
N GLY A 246 19.77 -16.84 -7.49
CA GLY A 246 18.53 -16.08 -7.33
C GLY A 246 18.21 -15.27 -8.59
N LYS A 247 19.16 -14.47 -9.08
CA LYS A 247 19.01 -13.68 -10.32
C LYS A 247 18.64 -14.55 -11.53
N ARG A 248 19.38 -15.62 -11.79
CA ARG A 248 19.08 -16.55 -12.91
C ARG A 248 17.67 -17.15 -12.83
N LEU A 249 17.24 -17.58 -11.64
CA LEU A 249 15.90 -18.13 -11.44
C LEU A 249 14.81 -17.06 -11.64
N MET A 250 15.06 -15.82 -11.21
CA MET A 250 14.13 -14.71 -11.39
C MET A 250 14.03 -14.28 -12.86
N GLU A 251 15.13 -14.27 -13.61
CA GLU A 251 15.14 -14.04 -15.06
C GLU A 251 14.34 -15.11 -15.79
N ARG A 252 14.53 -16.39 -15.44
CA ARG A 252 13.73 -17.49 -16.00
C ARG A 252 12.25 -17.36 -15.65
N SER A 253 11.93 -16.97 -14.42
CA SER A 253 10.55 -16.67 -14.02
C SER A 253 9.95 -15.54 -14.86
N LEU A 254 10.72 -14.48 -15.13
CA LEU A 254 10.30 -13.35 -15.98
C LEU A 254 10.03 -13.79 -17.42
N GLU A 255 10.89 -14.62 -18.00
CA GLU A 255 10.71 -15.17 -19.34
C GLU A 255 9.39 -15.95 -19.46
N LEU A 256 9.14 -16.86 -18.52
CA LEU A 256 7.91 -17.65 -18.47
C LEU A 256 6.66 -16.77 -18.24
N ALA A 257 6.76 -15.75 -17.38
CA ALA A 257 5.67 -14.81 -17.15
C ALA A 257 5.33 -13.96 -18.39
N LYS A 258 6.36 -13.55 -19.17
CA LYS A 258 6.20 -12.87 -20.46
C LYS A 258 5.53 -13.77 -21.50
N ALA A 259 5.97 -15.01 -21.62
CA ALA A 259 5.36 -16.00 -22.51
C ALA A 259 3.88 -16.24 -22.15
N ALA A 260 3.55 -16.30 -20.86
CA ALA A 260 2.18 -16.42 -20.36
C ALA A 260 1.37 -15.11 -20.39
N LYS A 261 1.98 -13.99 -20.80
CA LYS A 261 1.38 -12.64 -20.78
C LYS A 261 0.83 -12.24 -19.40
N ASN A 262 1.44 -12.72 -18.32
CA ASN A 262 1.03 -12.41 -16.95
C ASN A 262 1.69 -11.12 -16.46
N THR A 263 1.03 -9.99 -16.68
CA THR A 263 1.55 -8.65 -16.36
C THR A 263 1.92 -8.46 -14.89
N HIS A 264 1.20 -9.11 -13.97
CA HIS A 264 1.48 -9.03 -12.54
C HIS A 264 2.85 -9.62 -12.19
N TYR A 265 3.12 -10.86 -12.62
CA TYR A 265 4.42 -11.51 -12.36
C TYR A 265 5.57 -10.87 -13.12
N ILE A 266 5.33 -10.37 -14.35
CA ILE A 266 6.32 -9.58 -15.10
C ILE A 266 6.80 -8.40 -14.24
N ARG A 267 5.86 -7.59 -13.73
CA ARG A 267 6.16 -6.41 -12.91
C ARG A 267 6.95 -6.79 -11.66
N MET A 268 6.47 -7.77 -10.91
CA MET A 268 7.12 -8.22 -9.66
C MET A 268 8.53 -8.75 -9.90
N ASN A 269 8.77 -9.49 -10.99
CA ASN A 269 10.08 -10.05 -11.30
C ASN A 269 11.07 -8.98 -11.73
N GLU A 270 10.63 -8.03 -12.57
CA GLU A 270 11.47 -6.92 -13.00
C GLU A 270 11.83 -5.98 -11.85
N GLU A 271 10.91 -5.77 -10.91
CA GLU A 271 11.18 -5.03 -9.67
C GLU A 271 12.27 -5.71 -8.84
N SER A 272 12.13 -7.01 -8.54
CA SER A 272 13.15 -7.74 -7.78
C SER A 272 14.50 -7.76 -8.48
N LEU A 273 14.56 -7.99 -9.79
CA LEU A 273 15.81 -7.94 -10.56
C LEU A 273 16.47 -6.57 -10.50
N ARG A 274 15.66 -5.50 -10.57
CA ARG A 274 16.14 -4.12 -10.47
C ARG A 274 16.75 -3.86 -9.10
N GLU A 275 16.04 -4.20 -8.02
CA GLU A 275 16.56 -4.08 -6.65
C GLU A 275 17.86 -4.86 -6.48
N TRP A 276 17.93 -6.08 -7.00
CA TRP A 276 19.11 -6.94 -6.89
C TRP A 276 20.29 -6.50 -7.78
N SER A 277 20.03 -5.63 -8.76
CA SER A 277 21.07 -5.01 -9.59
C SER A 277 21.66 -3.74 -8.97
N ARG A 278 21.03 -3.22 -7.90
CA ARG A 278 21.39 -1.96 -7.26
C ARG A 278 22.58 -2.17 -6.30
N THR A 279 23.77 -1.76 -6.70
CA THR A 279 24.98 -1.87 -5.88
C THR A 279 25.50 -0.48 -5.48
N PRO A 280 25.89 -0.23 -4.22
CA PRO A 280 26.45 1.06 -3.82
C PRO A 280 27.69 1.43 -4.63
N GLU A 281 27.79 2.69 -5.04
CA GLU A 281 28.95 3.26 -5.72
C GLU A 281 29.71 4.19 -4.78
N SER A 282 31.03 4.31 -4.95
CA SER A 282 31.89 5.15 -4.09
C SER A 282 31.75 6.66 -4.32
N ILE A 283 31.20 7.08 -5.46
CA ILE A 283 30.99 8.51 -5.75
C ILE A 283 29.88 9.08 -4.87
N SER A 284 30.11 10.24 -4.25
CA SER A 284 29.09 10.92 -3.46
C SER A 284 28.02 11.54 -4.37
N PRO A 285 26.77 11.71 -3.86
CA PRO A 285 25.69 12.39 -4.59
C PRO A 285 26.08 13.80 -5.05
N ASP A 286 26.71 14.61 -4.19
CA ASP A 286 27.17 15.95 -4.54
C ASP A 286 28.22 15.94 -5.67
N SER A 287 29.14 14.97 -5.63
CA SER A 287 30.18 14.84 -6.66
C SER A 287 29.59 14.40 -8.00
N LEU A 288 28.62 13.47 -7.97
CA LEU A 288 27.88 13.05 -9.15
C LEU A 288 27.10 14.23 -9.76
N LEU A 289 26.33 14.94 -8.94
CA LEU A 289 25.54 16.09 -9.38
C LEU A 289 26.44 17.19 -9.96
N ALA A 290 27.51 17.56 -9.27
CA ALA A 290 28.44 18.59 -9.74
C ALA A 290 29.12 18.22 -11.07
N ARG A 291 29.42 16.94 -11.30
CA ARG A 291 29.95 16.46 -12.59
C ARG A 291 28.90 16.52 -13.69
N SER A 292 27.65 16.13 -13.38
CA SER A 292 26.55 16.22 -14.34
C SER A 292 26.25 17.67 -14.72
N ILE A 293 26.17 18.58 -13.74
CA ILE A 293 25.98 20.01 -13.99
C ILE A 293 27.12 20.56 -14.85
N ARG A 294 28.38 20.18 -14.58
CA ARG A 294 29.50 20.61 -15.43
C ARG A 294 29.40 20.10 -16.87
N TYR A 295 28.84 18.90 -17.06
CA TYR A 295 28.60 18.34 -18.38
C TYR A 295 27.53 19.15 -19.14
N HIS A 296 26.42 19.47 -18.46
CA HIS A 296 25.25 20.12 -19.06
C HIS A 296 25.39 21.65 -19.16
N ASP A 297 25.97 22.30 -18.17
CA ASP A 297 26.12 23.76 -18.07
C ASP A 297 27.51 24.17 -17.57
N PRO A 298 28.57 23.96 -18.38
CA PRO A 298 29.95 24.25 -17.97
C PRO A 298 30.19 25.74 -17.69
N GLU A 299 29.40 26.63 -18.29
CA GLU A 299 29.54 28.09 -18.17
C GLU A 299 28.55 28.73 -17.17
N LYS A 300 27.76 27.92 -16.45
CA LYS A 300 26.76 28.37 -15.46
C LYS A 300 25.73 29.34 -16.04
N GLN A 301 25.27 29.05 -17.25
CA GLN A 301 24.34 29.86 -18.02
C GLN A 301 22.90 29.76 -17.50
N TRP A 302 22.53 28.66 -16.83
CA TRP A 302 21.15 28.40 -16.38
C TRP A 302 20.58 29.53 -15.52
N THR A 303 21.34 30.00 -14.54
CA THR A 303 20.90 31.10 -13.67
C THR A 303 21.26 32.48 -14.21
N ALA A 304 22.16 32.56 -15.20
CA ALA A 304 22.71 33.81 -15.70
C ALA A 304 21.95 34.40 -16.89
N LYS A 305 21.24 33.58 -17.67
CA LYS A 305 20.60 34.00 -18.93
C LYS A 305 19.10 33.66 -18.95
N ALA A 306 18.39 34.34 -19.85
CA ALA A 306 17.06 33.90 -20.25
C ALA A 306 17.17 32.78 -21.28
N HIS A 307 16.31 31.77 -21.19
CA HIS A 307 16.29 30.61 -22.08
C HIS A 307 15.02 30.62 -22.92
N LEU A 308 15.20 30.71 -24.24
CA LEU A 308 14.12 30.57 -25.21
C LEU A 308 14.18 29.15 -25.80
N LEU A 309 13.06 28.44 -25.75
CA LEU A 309 12.92 27.08 -26.25
C LEU A 309 11.71 27.00 -27.17
N GLN A 310 11.87 26.39 -28.34
CA GLN A 310 10.77 25.94 -29.18
C GLN A 310 10.60 24.44 -29.00
N LEU A 311 9.41 24.00 -28.60
CA LEU A 311 9.13 22.61 -28.26
C LEU A 311 8.02 22.04 -29.15
N ALA A 312 8.15 20.78 -29.52
CA ALA A 312 7.06 19.93 -30.00
C ALA A 312 6.73 18.88 -28.92
N GLU A 313 5.48 18.86 -28.48
CA GLU A 313 5.00 17.97 -27.42
C GLU A 313 3.94 17.03 -28.01
N SER A 314 4.36 15.83 -28.39
CA SER A 314 3.53 14.80 -29.02
C SER A 314 2.87 13.89 -27.98
N ARG A 315 1.68 13.39 -28.29
CA ARG A 315 0.93 12.42 -27.46
C ARG A 315 0.50 11.21 -28.28
N THR A 316 0.11 10.13 -27.61
CA THR A 316 -0.25 8.86 -28.25
C THR A 316 -1.51 8.90 -29.11
N ASP A 317 -2.36 9.90 -28.92
CA ASP A 317 -3.52 10.17 -29.76
C ASP A 317 -3.16 10.86 -31.10
N GLY A 318 -1.87 11.09 -31.36
CA GLY A 318 -1.36 11.76 -32.55
C GLY A 318 -1.39 13.29 -32.48
N THR A 319 -1.84 13.88 -31.36
CA THR A 319 -1.81 15.32 -31.19
C THR A 319 -0.39 15.82 -30.94
N VAL A 320 -0.08 17.00 -31.47
CA VAL A 320 1.18 17.71 -31.25
C VAL A 320 0.88 19.13 -30.82
N ARG A 321 1.42 19.53 -29.68
CA ARG A 321 1.39 20.91 -29.19
C ARG A 321 2.72 21.57 -29.49
N HIS A 322 2.68 22.75 -30.10
CA HIS A 322 3.88 23.57 -30.31
C HIS A 322 3.95 24.66 -29.25
N THR A 323 5.08 24.74 -28.58
CA THR A 323 5.29 25.63 -27.44
C THR A 323 6.51 26.50 -27.69
N ARG A 324 6.37 27.82 -27.55
CA ARG A 324 7.47 28.75 -27.39
C ARG A 324 7.54 29.13 -25.91
N LEU A 325 8.67 28.86 -25.29
CA LEU A 325 8.87 28.95 -23.87
C LEU A 325 10.05 29.88 -23.59
N SER A 326 9.81 30.96 -22.85
CA SER A 326 10.85 31.83 -22.33
C SER A 326 10.92 31.67 -20.81
N LEU A 327 12.06 31.22 -20.33
CA LEU A 327 12.36 31.04 -18.91
C LEU A 327 13.38 32.08 -18.46
N TYR A 328 13.17 32.69 -17.31
CA TYR A 328 14.09 33.64 -16.71
C TYR A 328 14.42 33.20 -15.27
N PRO A 329 15.33 32.23 -15.07
CA PRO A 329 15.56 31.63 -13.77
C PRO A 329 15.99 32.63 -12.68
N ALA A 330 16.68 33.72 -13.06
CA ALA A 330 17.11 34.77 -12.12
C ALA A 330 15.96 35.62 -11.56
N THR A 331 14.92 35.88 -12.35
CA THR A 331 13.79 36.76 -11.96
C THR A 331 12.51 35.97 -11.65
N ALA A 332 12.51 34.67 -11.92
CA ALA A 332 11.33 33.81 -11.94
C ALA A 332 10.24 34.29 -12.93
N ASP A 333 10.63 35.08 -13.93
CA ASP A 333 9.74 35.46 -15.02
C ASP A 333 9.53 34.29 -15.98
N PHE A 334 8.37 34.32 -16.64
CA PHE A 334 7.89 33.22 -17.48
C PHE A 334 7.01 33.75 -18.61
N ASP A 335 7.27 33.29 -19.83
CA ASP A 335 6.37 33.48 -20.97
C ASP A 335 6.21 32.15 -21.70
N LEU A 336 4.96 31.74 -21.89
CA LEU A 336 4.59 30.51 -22.56
C LEU A 336 3.56 30.83 -23.63
N TYR A 337 3.93 30.66 -24.88
CA TYR A 337 3.02 30.70 -26.02
C TYR A 337 2.82 29.30 -26.58
N GLN A 338 1.57 28.86 -26.72
CA GLN A 338 1.24 27.52 -27.18
C GLN A 338 0.20 27.53 -28.30
N VAL A 339 0.42 26.66 -29.29
CA VAL A 339 -0.58 26.29 -30.29
C VAL A 339 -1.14 24.92 -29.92
N ARG A 340 -2.41 24.89 -29.51
CA ARG A 340 -3.14 23.71 -29.04
C ARG A 340 -4.30 23.44 -30.02
N GLY A 341 -4.04 22.70 -31.08
CA GLY A 341 -5.01 22.53 -32.18
C GLY A 341 -5.32 23.88 -32.83
N LYS A 342 -6.57 24.35 -32.71
CA LYS A 342 -7.00 25.66 -33.25
C LYS A 342 -6.67 26.84 -32.32
N ASP A 343 -6.39 26.57 -31.05
CA ASP A 343 -6.24 27.61 -30.03
C ASP A 343 -4.79 28.09 -29.92
N LYS A 344 -4.61 29.40 -29.95
CA LYS A 344 -3.32 30.07 -29.67
C LYS A 344 -3.44 30.74 -28.32
N VAL A 345 -2.65 30.28 -27.35
CA VAL A 345 -2.70 30.73 -25.96
C VAL A 345 -1.36 31.29 -25.57
N GLN A 346 -1.36 32.42 -24.85
CA GLN A 346 -0.18 32.92 -24.17
C GLN A 346 -0.46 33.04 -22.68
N LEU A 347 0.46 32.57 -21.83
CA LEU A 347 0.45 32.73 -20.39
C LEU A 347 1.77 33.36 -19.96
N ARG A 348 1.70 34.43 -19.18
CA ARG A 348 2.86 35.22 -18.76
C ARG A 348 2.80 35.48 -17.27
N PHE A 349 3.96 35.40 -16.64
CA PHE A 349 4.19 35.90 -15.30
C PHE A 349 5.47 36.71 -15.36
N LEU A 350 5.34 38.03 -15.45
CA LEU A 350 6.45 38.96 -15.64
C LEU A 350 6.41 40.03 -14.55
N ASN A 351 7.55 40.29 -13.90
CA ASN A 351 7.68 41.28 -12.83
C ASN A 351 6.60 41.11 -11.74
N GLY A 352 6.33 39.86 -11.36
CA GLY A 352 5.31 39.52 -10.36
C GLY A 352 3.86 39.71 -10.81
N THR A 353 3.61 39.94 -12.10
CA THR A 353 2.27 40.16 -12.65
C THR A 353 1.90 39.08 -13.66
N TYR A 354 0.75 38.45 -13.42
CA TYR A 354 0.15 37.52 -14.36
C TYR A 354 -0.58 38.24 -15.51
N SER A 355 -0.41 37.73 -16.74
CA SER A 355 -1.25 38.10 -17.88
C SER A 355 -1.42 36.93 -18.84
N PHE A 356 -2.43 37.01 -19.72
CA PHE A 356 -2.70 35.98 -20.71
C PHE A 356 -3.22 36.58 -22.02
N SER A 357 -3.23 35.78 -23.08
CA SER A 357 -4.02 36.06 -24.27
C SER A 357 -4.55 34.78 -24.92
N HIS A 358 -5.67 34.89 -25.63
CA HIS A 358 -6.21 33.86 -26.52
C HIS A 358 -6.42 34.48 -27.90
N GLN A 359 -5.84 33.85 -28.92
CA GLN A 359 -5.78 34.41 -30.28
C GLN A 359 -5.23 35.84 -30.34
N GLY A 360 -4.31 36.18 -29.43
CA GLY A 360 -3.71 37.51 -29.30
C GLY A 360 -4.61 38.56 -28.62
N ARG A 361 -5.79 38.17 -28.13
CA ARG A 361 -6.73 39.06 -27.43
C ARG A 361 -6.78 38.76 -25.94
N THR A 362 -7.06 39.79 -25.15
CA THR A 362 -7.26 39.71 -23.70
C THR A 362 -8.74 39.81 -23.31
N ASP A 363 -9.60 40.33 -24.21
CA ASP A 363 -11.04 40.48 -24.01
C ASP A 363 -11.81 39.22 -24.41
N ILE A 364 -11.64 38.15 -23.63
CA ILE A 364 -12.34 36.88 -23.89
C ILE A 364 -13.44 36.60 -22.87
N SER A 365 -14.38 35.73 -23.25
CA SER A 365 -15.44 35.30 -22.33
C SER A 365 -14.87 34.51 -21.15
N ASP A 366 -15.52 34.61 -19.98
CA ASP A 366 -15.15 33.84 -18.79
C ASP A 366 -15.22 32.32 -19.05
N SER A 367 -16.17 31.88 -19.87
CA SER A 367 -16.28 30.48 -20.28
C SER A 367 -15.05 29.99 -21.07
N THR A 368 -14.55 30.80 -22.01
CA THR A 368 -13.34 30.51 -22.78
C THR A 368 -12.13 30.48 -21.85
N ARG A 369 -12.01 31.48 -20.98
CA ARG A 369 -10.94 31.59 -19.99
C ARG A 369 -10.87 30.35 -19.08
N ALA A 370 -12.00 29.92 -18.54
CA ALA A 370 -12.10 28.73 -17.71
C ALA A 370 -11.77 27.44 -18.48
N SER A 371 -12.33 27.27 -19.70
CA SER A 371 -12.12 26.08 -20.52
C SER A 371 -10.66 25.86 -20.94
N LEU A 372 -9.90 26.95 -21.11
CA LEU A 372 -8.50 26.93 -21.52
C LEU A 372 -7.52 27.02 -20.34
N HIS A 373 -8.05 27.10 -19.10
CA HIS A 373 -7.29 27.29 -17.86
C HIS A 373 -6.35 28.50 -17.92
N LEU A 374 -6.90 29.64 -18.35
CA LEU A 374 -6.18 30.92 -18.44
C LEU A 374 -6.30 31.66 -17.11
N ASP A 375 -5.60 31.15 -16.11
CA ASP A 375 -5.55 31.71 -14.77
C ASP A 375 -4.11 31.74 -14.22
N GLU A 376 -3.92 32.50 -13.15
CA GLU A 376 -2.62 32.72 -12.53
C GLU A 376 -2.07 31.42 -11.91
N ALA A 377 -2.92 30.65 -11.22
CA ALA A 377 -2.52 29.41 -10.56
C ALA A 377 -1.95 28.40 -11.58
N ARG A 378 -2.63 28.23 -12.72
CA ARG A 378 -2.14 27.40 -13.83
C ARG A 378 -0.84 27.94 -14.41
N THR A 379 -0.69 29.25 -14.51
CA THR A 379 0.53 29.88 -15.04
C THR A 379 1.72 29.63 -14.15
N LEU A 380 1.57 29.81 -12.84
CA LEU A 380 2.61 29.52 -11.85
C LEU A 380 2.97 28.02 -11.85
N LEU A 381 1.97 27.13 -11.92
CA LEU A 381 2.20 25.69 -12.04
C LEU A 381 3.01 25.34 -13.29
N LEU A 382 2.67 25.91 -14.44
CA LEU A 382 3.41 25.67 -15.69
C LEU A 382 4.82 26.27 -15.65
N ARG A 383 4.98 27.46 -15.04
CA ARG A 383 6.31 28.04 -14.80
C ARG A 383 7.17 27.05 -14.02
N ASP A 384 6.67 26.58 -12.88
CA ASP A 384 7.44 25.72 -11.99
C ASP A 384 7.75 24.37 -12.69
N TYR A 385 6.76 23.79 -13.38
CA TYR A 385 6.92 22.56 -14.17
C TYR A 385 7.99 22.68 -15.26
N TYR A 386 7.88 23.67 -16.15
CA TYR A 386 8.81 23.81 -17.27
C TYR A 386 10.21 24.25 -16.79
N THR A 387 10.28 25.12 -15.79
CA THR A 387 11.57 25.55 -15.20
C THR A 387 12.28 24.38 -14.55
N TYR A 388 11.56 23.52 -13.84
CA TYR A 388 12.12 22.30 -13.28
C TYR A 388 12.61 21.35 -14.38
N LEU A 389 11.72 20.93 -15.28
CA LEU A 389 11.99 19.90 -16.29
C LEU A 389 13.15 20.25 -17.23
N TRP A 390 13.22 21.51 -17.69
CA TRP A 390 14.24 21.98 -18.63
C TRP A 390 15.48 22.56 -17.95
N GLY A 391 15.44 22.72 -16.62
CA GLY A 391 16.58 23.08 -15.81
C GLY A 391 17.33 21.91 -15.19
N LEU A 392 16.87 20.67 -15.38
CA LEU A 392 17.62 19.50 -14.93
C LEU A 392 18.92 19.32 -15.73
N PRO A 393 20.05 18.95 -15.09
CA PRO A 393 20.18 18.61 -13.67
C PRO A 393 20.40 19.81 -12.71
N MET A 394 20.61 21.03 -13.20
CA MET A 394 20.93 22.22 -12.38
C MET A 394 19.89 22.48 -11.28
N LYS A 395 18.61 22.22 -11.55
CA LYS A 395 17.51 22.38 -10.58
C LYS A 395 17.61 21.46 -9.36
N LEU A 396 18.50 20.47 -9.36
CA LEU A 396 18.75 19.63 -8.18
C LEU A 396 19.64 20.32 -7.13
N GLU A 397 20.18 21.52 -7.42
CA GLU A 397 20.86 22.36 -6.41
C GLU A 397 19.89 23.28 -5.65
N ASP A 398 18.63 23.33 -6.07
CA ASP A 398 17.67 24.25 -5.49
C ASP A 398 17.31 23.92 -4.03
N PRO A 399 17.02 24.94 -3.20
CA PRO A 399 16.55 24.75 -1.84
C PRO A 399 15.33 23.80 -1.76
N GLY A 400 15.39 22.87 -0.80
CA GLY A 400 14.36 21.85 -0.61
C GLY A 400 14.64 20.53 -1.34
N THR A 401 15.69 20.45 -2.17
CA THR A 401 16.19 19.21 -2.74
C THR A 401 17.02 18.44 -1.72
N LEU A 402 16.69 17.16 -1.49
CA LEU A 402 17.34 16.30 -0.49
C LEU A 402 17.96 15.08 -1.18
N LEU A 403 19.25 15.19 -1.51
CA LEU A 403 20.01 14.07 -2.09
C LEU A 403 20.18 12.95 -1.06
N GLN A 404 19.84 11.72 -1.42
CA GLN A 404 20.07 10.57 -0.55
C GLN A 404 21.55 10.20 -0.52
N PRO A 405 22.09 9.68 0.60
CA PRO A 405 23.54 9.61 0.85
C PRO A 405 24.31 8.63 -0.04
N THR A 406 23.63 7.77 -0.81
CA THR A 406 24.26 6.70 -1.56
C THR A 406 23.85 6.74 -3.02
N VAL A 407 24.84 6.87 -3.90
CA VAL A 407 24.69 6.60 -5.33
C VAL A 407 24.76 5.10 -5.55
N HIS A 408 23.93 4.58 -6.45
CA HIS A 408 23.94 3.18 -6.78
C HIS A 408 24.25 2.98 -8.25
N ARG A 409 25.02 1.94 -8.57
CA ARG A 409 25.11 1.40 -9.93
C ARG A 409 23.89 0.52 -10.17
N VAL A 410 23.22 0.72 -11.30
CA VAL A 410 21.99 0.00 -11.67
C VAL A 410 22.03 -0.40 -13.14
N TRP A 411 21.30 -1.46 -13.49
CA TRP A 411 21.03 -1.77 -14.89
C TRP A 411 19.69 -1.17 -15.31
N TYR A 412 19.71 -0.26 -16.27
CA TYR A 412 18.53 0.46 -16.74
C TYR A 412 18.54 0.62 -18.26
N ASP A 413 17.42 0.23 -18.89
CA ASP A 413 17.23 0.27 -20.35
C ASP A 413 18.40 -0.37 -21.15
N GLY A 414 18.86 -1.55 -20.68
CA GLY A 414 19.94 -2.29 -21.33
C GLY A 414 21.34 -1.71 -21.14
N ARG A 415 21.51 -0.73 -20.26
CA ARG A 415 22.79 -0.07 -19.98
C ARG A 415 23.04 0.02 -18.48
N GLU A 416 24.31 0.10 -18.12
CA GLU A 416 24.69 0.39 -16.75
C GLU A 416 24.65 1.90 -16.51
N MET A 417 24.00 2.33 -15.42
CA MET A 417 23.80 3.73 -15.05
C MET A 417 24.17 3.96 -13.58
N LEU A 418 24.47 5.20 -13.24
CA LEU A 418 24.51 5.68 -11.86
C LEU A 418 23.13 6.24 -11.49
N GLU A 419 22.53 5.72 -10.43
CA GLU A 419 21.24 6.16 -9.90
C GLU A 419 21.46 7.00 -8.64
N MET A 420 20.90 8.22 -8.66
CA MET A 420 20.82 9.11 -7.51
C MET A 420 19.36 9.24 -7.08
N GLU A 421 19.08 8.87 -5.83
CA GLU A 421 17.76 9.05 -5.24
C GLU A 421 17.66 10.45 -4.61
N VAL A 422 16.53 11.11 -4.85
CA VAL A 422 16.29 12.48 -4.44
C VAL A 422 14.89 12.59 -3.84
N HIS A 423 14.83 13.14 -2.63
CA HIS A 423 13.59 13.49 -1.95
C HIS A 423 13.46 15.00 -1.95
N TYR A 424 12.27 15.49 -1.57
CA TYR A 424 12.00 16.91 -1.45
C TYR A 424 11.40 17.22 -0.08
N THR A 425 11.59 18.45 0.39
CA THR A 425 10.83 18.94 1.53
C THR A 425 9.34 18.97 1.19
N PRO A 426 8.43 18.81 2.17
CA PRO A 426 6.99 18.74 1.91
C PRO A 426 6.40 19.93 1.15
N GLU A 427 7.04 21.10 1.24
CA GLU A 427 6.67 22.33 0.53
C GLU A 427 7.08 22.30 -0.95
N THR A 428 8.13 21.55 -1.29
CA THR A 428 8.70 21.47 -2.65
C THR A 428 8.10 20.30 -3.43
N GLY A 429 7.96 19.13 -2.82
CA GLY A 429 7.48 17.94 -3.52
C GLY A 429 7.22 16.76 -2.59
N LYS A 430 6.33 15.86 -3.02
CA LYS A 430 5.94 14.65 -2.25
C LYS A 430 6.36 13.34 -2.91
N ASP A 431 6.89 13.42 -4.12
CA ASP A 431 7.30 12.27 -4.91
C ASP A 431 8.75 11.92 -4.62
N ILE A 432 9.08 10.64 -4.75
CA ILE A 432 10.46 10.16 -4.64
C ILE A 432 11.01 10.00 -6.05
N TRP A 433 12.13 10.66 -6.33
CA TRP A 433 12.75 10.71 -7.65
C TRP A 433 14.05 9.91 -7.69
N PHE A 434 14.31 9.30 -8.84
CA PHE A 434 15.56 8.61 -9.15
C PHE A 434 16.08 9.16 -10.47
N PHE A 435 17.25 9.81 -10.43
CA PHE A 435 17.93 10.35 -11.59
C PHE A 435 19.02 9.39 -12.03
N LEU A 436 19.10 9.13 -13.33
CA LEU A 436 20.01 8.18 -13.94
C LEU A 436 21.06 8.95 -14.75
N PHE A 437 22.31 8.64 -14.50
CA PHE A 437 23.45 9.29 -15.12
C PHE A 437 24.34 8.28 -15.82
N ASP A 438 24.88 8.69 -16.97
CA ASP A 438 25.88 7.92 -17.68
C ASP A 438 27.15 7.77 -16.80
N PRO A 439 27.69 6.56 -16.60
CA PRO A 439 28.78 6.33 -15.65
C PRO A 439 30.13 6.89 -16.11
N VAL A 440 30.27 7.27 -17.38
CA VAL A 440 31.53 7.77 -17.96
C VAL A 440 31.50 9.30 -18.05
N THR A 441 30.43 9.85 -18.62
CA THR A 441 30.28 11.28 -18.91
C THR A 441 29.57 12.04 -17.81
N TYR A 442 28.81 11.35 -16.95
CA TYR A 442 27.90 11.92 -15.96
C TYR A 442 26.73 12.71 -16.58
N ALA A 443 26.49 12.56 -17.88
CA ALA A 443 25.30 13.12 -18.52
C ALA A 443 24.04 12.52 -17.91
N LEU A 444 23.04 13.36 -17.62
CA LEU A 444 21.71 12.90 -17.24
C LEU A 444 21.09 12.12 -18.40
N ALA A 445 20.80 10.84 -18.17
CA ALA A 445 20.34 9.90 -19.18
C ALA A 445 18.85 9.53 -19.03
N GLY A 446 18.27 9.77 -17.86
CA GLY A 446 16.87 9.48 -17.58
C GLY A 446 16.51 9.80 -16.15
N TYR A 447 15.22 9.71 -15.84
CA TYR A 447 14.74 9.81 -14.47
C TYR A 447 13.37 9.17 -14.34
N ARG A 448 13.02 8.81 -13.11
CA ARG A 448 11.72 8.22 -12.77
C ARG A 448 11.27 8.71 -11.42
N PHE A 449 9.97 8.72 -11.20
CA PHE A 449 9.41 9.03 -9.90
C PHE A 449 8.23 8.13 -9.58
N TYR A 450 7.92 8.04 -8.30
CA TYR A 450 6.67 7.44 -7.83
C TYR A 450 6.08 8.25 -6.68
N HIS A 451 4.77 8.14 -6.52
CA HIS A 451 4.06 8.78 -5.43
C HIS A 451 4.34 8.02 -4.14
N ALA A 452 4.93 8.69 -3.13
CA ALA A 452 5.33 8.04 -1.88
C ALA A 452 4.17 7.29 -1.19
N LYS A 453 2.95 7.81 -1.31
CA LYS A 453 1.72 7.20 -0.77
C LYS A 453 1.25 5.94 -1.53
N ASP A 454 1.63 5.80 -2.79
CA ASP A 454 1.12 4.74 -3.68
C ASP A 454 2.19 3.66 -3.98
N GLY A 455 3.46 3.94 -3.65
CA GLY A 455 4.57 2.99 -3.73
C GLY A 455 5.29 2.94 -5.08
N PRO A 456 6.39 2.15 -5.18
CA PRO A 456 7.37 2.19 -6.27
C PRO A 456 6.88 1.74 -7.65
N GLY A 457 5.67 1.17 -7.74
CA GLY A 457 5.03 0.77 -8.99
C GLY A 457 4.14 1.83 -9.63
N THR A 458 4.14 3.05 -9.10
CA THR A 458 3.32 4.19 -9.57
C THR A 458 4.18 5.28 -10.21
N GLY A 459 3.54 6.28 -10.81
CA GLY A 459 4.24 7.39 -11.48
C GLY A 459 4.72 7.06 -12.89
N GLU A 460 5.78 7.76 -13.30
CA GLU A 460 6.29 7.76 -14.68
C GLU A 460 7.81 7.61 -14.70
N TYR A 461 8.32 7.12 -15.82
CA TYR A 461 9.74 7.18 -16.13
C TYR A 461 9.96 7.86 -17.48
N ILE A 462 11.05 8.61 -17.55
CA ILE A 462 11.41 9.47 -18.66
C ILE A 462 12.77 9.02 -19.18
N LEU A 463 12.82 8.66 -20.47
CA LEU A 463 14.05 8.36 -21.19
C LEU A 463 14.49 9.58 -21.99
N LEU A 464 15.77 9.90 -21.89
CA LEU A 464 16.36 11.04 -22.59
C LEU A 464 17.08 10.56 -23.84
N GLU A 465 16.85 11.26 -24.96
CA GLU A 465 17.46 10.92 -26.23
C GLU A 465 18.01 12.18 -26.92
N GLY A 466 19.26 12.08 -27.39
CA GLY A 466 19.94 13.15 -28.10
C GLY A 466 20.26 14.37 -27.23
N GLU A 467 21.02 15.30 -27.80
CA GLU A 467 21.42 16.55 -27.15
C GLU A 467 21.09 17.74 -28.04
N ALA A 468 20.54 18.78 -27.44
CA ALA A 468 20.32 20.09 -28.04
C ALA A 468 21.19 21.12 -27.33
N THR A 469 21.79 22.05 -28.09
CA THR A 469 22.57 23.15 -27.51
C THR A 469 21.70 24.38 -27.34
N VAL A 470 21.52 24.84 -26.10
CA VAL A 470 20.71 26.02 -25.77
C VAL A 470 21.54 26.95 -24.89
N ASN A 471 21.86 28.16 -25.37
CA ASN A 471 22.74 29.10 -24.67
C ASN A 471 24.06 28.46 -24.19
N GLN A 472 24.71 27.65 -25.05
CA GLN A 472 25.94 26.89 -24.74
C GLN A 472 25.77 25.77 -23.70
N MET A 473 24.57 25.56 -23.16
CA MET A 473 24.24 24.39 -22.35
C MET A 473 23.86 23.22 -23.25
N LYS A 474 24.15 22.01 -22.80
CA LYS A 474 23.67 20.77 -23.40
C LYS A 474 22.42 20.32 -22.66
N LEU A 475 21.27 20.38 -23.32
CA LEU A 475 20.02 19.86 -22.79
C LEU A 475 19.62 18.60 -23.54
N PRO A 476 18.86 17.68 -22.92
CA PRO A 476 18.31 16.54 -23.66
C PRO A 476 17.41 17.04 -24.77
N ALA A 477 17.65 16.57 -26.01
CA ALA A 477 16.88 16.99 -27.18
C ALA A 477 15.45 16.45 -27.11
N ARG A 478 15.28 15.19 -26.68
CA ARG A 478 13.99 14.52 -26.54
C ARG A 478 13.81 13.92 -25.15
N ARG A 479 12.58 13.99 -24.64
CA ARG A 479 12.09 13.35 -23.42
C ARG A 479 10.94 12.42 -23.78
N HIS A 480 11.14 11.11 -23.67
CA HIS A 480 10.10 10.11 -23.89
C HIS A 480 9.47 9.72 -22.56
N TRP A 481 8.16 9.93 -22.46
CA TRP A 481 7.41 9.68 -21.24
C TRP A 481 6.75 8.31 -21.28
N TYR A 482 6.83 7.59 -20.17
CA TYR A 482 6.22 6.28 -20.00
C TYR A 482 5.59 6.16 -18.61
N SER A 483 4.47 5.46 -18.52
CA SER A 483 3.88 5.09 -17.24
C SER A 483 4.62 3.90 -16.62
N THR A 484 4.89 3.95 -15.31
CA THR A 484 5.65 2.89 -14.61
C THR A 484 4.88 1.58 -14.52
N ALA A 485 3.56 1.63 -14.31
CA ALA A 485 2.75 0.46 -13.99
C ALA A 485 2.59 -0.54 -15.14
N ASP A 486 2.46 -0.04 -16.36
CA ASP A 486 2.14 -0.78 -17.58
C ASP A 486 3.13 -0.51 -18.73
N ARG A 487 4.12 0.36 -18.51
CA ARG A 487 5.17 0.73 -19.49
C ARG A 487 4.60 1.27 -20.78
N LEU A 488 3.42 1.89 -20.72
CA LEU A 488 2.83 2.52 -21.88
C LEU A 488 3.57 3.81 -22.18
N TYR A 489 3.92 3.98 -23.45
CA TYR A 489 4.40 5.24 -23.97
C TYR A 489 3.29 6.29 -23.86
N LEU A 490 3.61 7.48 -23.36
CA LEU A 490 2.66 8.57 -23.12
C LEU A 490 2.84 9.72 -24.12
N GLY A 491 4.05 9.92 -24.61
CA GLY A 491 4.38 11.00 -25.52
C GLY A 491 5.86 11.37 -25.52
N THR A 492 6.22 12.31 -26.39
CA THR A 492 7.58 12.86 -26.47
C THR A 492 7.52 14.37 -26.46
N ASP A 493 8.39 15.00 -25.67
CA ASP A 493 8.68 16.42 -25.76
C ASP A 493 10.06 16.60 -26.40
N GLU A 494 10.12 17.38 -27.48
CA GLU A 494 11.30 17.58 -28.32
C GLU A 494 11.64 19.07 -28.44
N ILE A 495 12.92 19.43 -28.30
CA ILE A 495 13.43 20.75 -28.66
C ILE A 495 13.58 20.82 -30.19
N LEU A 496 12.97 21.84 -30.80
CA LEU A 496 13.00 22.05 -32.24
C LEU A 496 14.14 22.98 -32.68
N GLU A 497 14.44 24.03 -31.90
CA GLU A 497 15.58 24.98 -32.01
C GLU A 497 15.36 26.20 -31.12
#